data_AF-A0A939YDC5-F1
#
_entry.id   AF-A0A939YDC5-F1
#
_cell.length_a   1.000
_cell.length_b   1.000
_cell.length_c   1.000
_cell.angle_alpha   90.00
_cell.angle_beta   90.00
_cell.angle_gamma   90.00
#
_symmetry.space_group_name_H-M   'P 1'
#
loop_
_entity.id
_entity.type
_entity.pdbx_description
1 polymer ?
#
loop_
_entity_poly.entity_id
_entity_poly.type
_entity_poly.pdbx_seq_one_letter_code
_entity_poly.pdbx_strand_id
1 'polypeptide(L)'
;MAENNKNTVVYRLCGRIDSGNAPQIEEEILASLAGKGDVLPVLDAEALEYISSAGLRIILRLKKNYGDVKITNANSDIYEILEMTGFSEIMQVEKAYRRVSVEGCEVVGEGANGKVYRVDRDNVVKVYKNADALEDIKHEREMAKLALILGIPTAISYDVVRVGESYGSMFELLDARSFSGILAKEPDRIDECVREYVKILKKLHSTHAPEGRLPRIKDRILGAAAYTKEVLPADLGDKLVQMIEAIPERDTLIHGDCHTKNIVMAGDEVMLIDMDTLSVGHPVFEFMRMYNSYIGYSEYDSKVLEDFQGYPAETARAFWKKTLCAYFGTDDEDVIDSIEEKIRCVSYAYLIDWSRRHKAAETERGRLTCELWKKRITELIPKLDSLDFKTDPAEHEDPNELTLEAEKENLNRVLEFVDGRLESLGFPPKAQMQIDLAVEEIFINIASYAYAPNKGRATVRVEAAGDPLTATVTFIDRGIPYDPLKKADPDVTLSADEREIGGLGIFIAKKVMDSIAYEYKNGQNILRIKKTI
;
A
#
# COMPACT_ATOMS: atom_id res chain seq x y z
N MET A 1 -26.85 2.40 0.51
CA MET A 1 -28.30 2.65 0.32
C MET A 1 -28.72 1.88 -0.91
N ALA A 2 -29.80 1.10 -0.84
CA ALA A 2 -30.24 0.25 -1.95
C ALA A 2 -30.69 1.13 -3.13
N GLU A 3 -30.08 0.95 -4.31
CA GLU A 3 -30.60 1.51 -5.55
C GLU A 3 -31.96 0.87 -5.83
N ASN A 4 -33.01 1.70 -5.82
CA ASN A 4 -34.31 1.30 -6.34
C ASN A 4 -34.13 0.97 -7.83
N ASN A 5 -34.35 -0.29 -8.20
CA ASN A 5 -34.14 -0.83 -9.53
C ASN A 5 -35.28 -0.38 -10.48
N LYS A 6 -35.42 0.93 -10.71
CA LYS A 6 -36.39 1.50 -11.67
C LYS A 6 -35.98 1.17 -13.09
N ASN A 7 -36.96 0.82 -13.93
CA ASN A 7 -36.68 0.56 -15.34
C ASN A 7 -36.36 1.87 -16.06
N THR A 8 -35.21 1.94 -16.75
CA THR A 8 -34.75 3.19 -17.39
C THR A 8 -35.32 3.31 -18.81
N VAL A 9 -35.87 4.48 -19.15
CA VAL A 9 -36.37 4.78 -20.51
C VAL A 9 -35.67 6.01 -21.04
N VAL A 10 -34.90 5.84 -22.12
CA VAL A 10 -34.17 6.93 -22.78
C VAL A 10 -35.02 7.52 -23.90
N TYR A 11 -35.21 8.84 -23.89
CA TYR A 11 -35.80 9.61 -24.99
C TYR A 11 -34.77 10.61 -25.52
N ARG A 12 -34.52 10.59 -26.83
CA ARG A 12 -33.56 11.49 -27.48
C ARG A 12 -34.19 12.81 -27.86
N LEU A 13 -33.65 13.90 -27.34
CA LEU A 13 -34.00 15.27 -27.70
C LEU A 13 -33.17 15.71 -28.91
N CYS A 14 -33.82 16.23 -29.95
CA CYS A 14 -33.19 16.61 -31.21
C CYS A 14 -33.53 18.05 -31.61
N GLY A 15 -32.56 18.77 -32.16
CA GLY A 15 -32.75 20.11 -32.74
C GLY A 15 -33.09 21.17 -31.69
N ARG A 16 -34.05 22.03 -31.99
CA ARG A 16 -34.45 23.14 -31.10
C ARG A 16 -35.80 22.85 -30.46
N ILE A 17 -35.93 23.07 -29.15
CA ILE A 17 -37.20 22.95 -28.40
C ILE A 17 -37.68 24.34 -27.98
N ASP A 18 -38.71 24.84 -28.65
CA ASP A 18 -39.31 26.15 -28.41
C ASP A 18 -40.81 26.06 -28.12
N SER A 19 -41.48 27.21 -27.98
CA SER A 19 -42.92 27.23 -27.68
C SER A 19 -43.79 26.64 -28.78
N GLY A 20 -43.30 26.56 -30.03
CA GLY A 20 -44.05 26.05 -31.17
C GLY A 20 -44.09 24.53 -31.23
N ASN A 21 -43.04 23.83 -30.80
CA ASN A 21 -42.95 22.37 -30.86
C ASN A 21 -42.97 21.66 -29.49
N ALA A 22 -42.82 22.40 -28.37
CA ALA A 22 -42.85 21.84 -27.02
C ALA A 22 -44.07 20.94 -26.73
N PRO A 23 -45.33 21.28 -27.11
CA PRO A 23 -46.47 20.41 -26.82
C PRO A 23 -46.39 19.04 -27.51
N GLN A 24 -45.92 19.01 -28.76
CA GLN A 24 -45.77 17.77 -29.52
C GLN A 24 -44.67 16.89 -28.91
N ILE A 25 -43.52 17.48 -28.57
CA ILE A 25 -42.41 16.75 -27.94
C ILE A 25 -42.82 16.22 -26.56
N GLU A 26 -43.59 16.98 -25.78
CA GLU A 26 -44.15 16.50 -24.50
C GLU A 26 -45.03 15.26 -24.70
N GLU A 27 -45.90 15.26 -25.72
CA GLU A 27 -46.75 14.12 -26.06
C GLU A 27 -45.92 12.89 -26.47
N GLU A 28 -44.91 13.07 -27.30
CA GLU A 28 -44.02 11.98 -27.74
C GLU A 28 -43.22 11.38 -26.57
N ILE A 29 -42.69 12.22 -25.68
CA ILE A 29 -41.99 11.75 -24.47
C ILE A 29 -42.96 10.95 -23.60
N LEU A 30 -44.15 11.49 -23.30
CA LEU A 30 -45.13 10.82 -22.46
C LEU A 30 -45.62 9.51 -23.08
N ALA A 31 -45.83 9.46 -24.39
CA ALA A 31 -46.16 8.24 -25.11
C ALA A 31 -45.05 7.18 -24.99
N SER A 32 -43.78 7.59 -25.03
CA SER A 32 -42.64 6.68 -24.85
C SER A 32 -42.55 6.09 -23.44
N LEU A 33 -43.12 6.78 -22.43
CA LEU A 33 -43.12 6.38 -21.02
C LEU A 33 -44.39 5.63 -20.61
N ALA A 34 -45.48 5.77 -21.36
CA ALA A 34 -46.79 5.21 -21.02
C ALA A 34 -46.77 3.68 -20.90
N GLY A 35 -47.46 3.15 -19.88
CA GLY A 35 -47.64 1.71 -19.67
C GLY A 35 -46.41 0.96 -19.13
N LYS A 36 -45.32 1.66 -18.81
CA LYS A 36 -44.03 1.04 -18.41
C LYS A 36 -43.79 0.91 -16.89
N GLY A 37 -44.78 1.23 -16.05
CA GLY A 37 -44.68 1.08 -14.59
C GLY A 37 -43.77 2.12 -13.92
N ASP A 38 -43.04 1.72 -12.87
CA ASP A 38 -42.07 2.59 -12.19
C ASP A 38 -40.81 2.75 -13.05
N VAL A 39 -40.75 3.88 -13.76
CA VAL A 39 -39.67 4.20 -14.71
C VAL A 39 -38.86 5.40 -14.28
N LEU A 40 -37.59 5.40 -14.67
CA LEU A 40 -36.71 6.55 -14.63
C LEU A 40 -36.58 7.13 -16.06
N PRO A 41 -37.18 8.30 -16.35
CA PRO A 41 -36.98 8.98 -17.63
C PRO A 41 -35.55 9.55 -17.73
N VAL A 42 -34.88 9.24 -18.83
CA VAL A 42 -33.56 9.78 -19.20
C VAL A 42 -33.71 10.54 -20.52
N LEU A 43 -33.43 11.84 -20.49
CA LEU A 43 -33.48 12.71 -21.65
C LEU A 43 -32.06 12.84 -22.23
N ASP A 44 -31.82 12.20 -23.37
CA ASP A 44 -30.55 12.27 -24.09
C ASP A 44 -30.51 13.56 -24.92
N ALA A 45 -29.68 14.52 -24.51
CA ALA A 45 -29.53 15.83 -25.13
C ALA A 45 -28.39 15.89 -26.16
N GLU A 46 -27.84 14.74 -26.60
CA GLU A 46 -26.70 14.71 -27.55
C GLU A 46 -26.98 15.49 -28.84
N ALA A 47 -28.22 15.44 -29.34
CA ALA A 47 -28.67 16.13 -30.54
C ALA A 47 -29.47 17.41 -30.25
N LEU A 48 -29.53 17.87 -29.00
CA LEU A 48 -30.29 19.06 -28.61
C LEU A 48 -29.42 20.32 -28.80
N GLU A 49 -29.88 21.21 -29.66
CA GLU A 49 -29.19 22.48 -29.99
C GLU A 49 -29.66 23.64 -29.13
N TYR A 50 -30.93 23.64 -28.69
CA TYR A 50 -31.50 24.73 -27.89
C TYR A 50 -32.75 24.30 -27.13
N ILE A 51 -32.95 24.83 -25.92
CA ILE A 51 -34.18 24.66 -25.15
C ILE A 51 -34.68 25.99 -24.57
N SER A 52 -35.94 26.32 -24.85
CA SER A 52 -36.63 27.49 -24.31
C SER A 52 -37.28 27.21 -22.94
N SER A 53 -37.83 28.24 -22.28
CA SER A 53 -38.65 28.07 -21.07
C SER A 53 -39.85 27.14 -21.27
N ALA A 54 -40.36 26.99 -22.50
CA ALA A 54 -41.43 26.02 -22.79
C ALA A 54 -40.94 24.57 -22.67
N GLY A 55 -39.75 24.27 -23.20
CA GLY A 55 -39.11 22.97 -23.06
C GLY A 55 -38.72 22.65 -21.62
N LEU A 56 -38.16 23.63 -20.89
CA LEU A 56 -37.83 23.46 -19.46
C LEU A 56 -39.06 23.10 -18.61
N ARG A 57 -40.25 23.64 -18.95
CA ARG A 57 -41.51 23.25 -18.29
C ARG A 57 -41.91 21.80 -18.56
N ILE A 58 -41.52 21.19 -19.68
CA ILE A 58 -41.72 19.76 -19.94
C ILE A 58 -40.91 18.96 -18.92
N ILE A 59 -39.64 19.31 -18.74
CA ILE A 59 -38.72 18.63 -17.81
C ILE A 59 -39.24 18.70 -16.37
N LEU A 60 -39.72 19.87 -15.92
CA LEU A 60 -40.32 20.02 -14.58
C LEU A 60 -41.56 19.15 -14.39
N ARG A 61 -42.41 19.03 -15.42
CA ARG A 61 -43.59 18.17 -15.35
C ARG A 61 -43.22 16.70 -15.31
N LEU A 62 -42.24 16.27 -16.10
CA LEU A 62 -41.70 14.92 -16.03
C LEU A 62 -41.16 14.63 -14.64
N LYS A 63 -40.37 15.54 -14.06
CA LYS A 63 -39.88 15.41 -12.69
C LYS A 63 -41.03 15.31 -11.67
N LYS A 64 -42.05 16.15 -11.80
CA LYS A 64 -43.23 16.10 -10.91
C LYS A 64 -43.99 14.77 -11.02
N ASN A 65 -44.09 14.19 -12.22
CA ASN A 65 -44.89 13.00 -12.48
C ASN A 65 -44.14 11.69 -12.18
N TYR A 66 -42.82 11.66 -12.37
CA TYR A 66 -41.99 10.44 -12.25
C TYR A 66 -40.98 10.50 -11.08
N GLY A 67 -40.86 11.65 -10.40
CA GLY A 67 -39.98 11.90 -9.26
C GLY A 67 -38.54 12.21 -9.69
N ASP A 68 -37.85 11.18 -10.18
CA ASP A 68 -36.49 11.29 -10.69
C ASP A 68 -36.50 11.35 -12.21
N VAL A 69 -35.70 12.25 -12.77
CA VAL A 69 -35.45 12.40 -14.21
C VAL A 69 -33.96 12.69 -14.35
N LYS A 70 -33.33 12.20 -15.41
CA LYS A 70 -31.93 12.53 -15.74
C LYS A 70 -31.86 13.20 -17.11
N ILE A 71 -30.91 14.12 -17.28
CA ILE A 71 -30.51 14.63 -18.59
C ILE A 71 -29.07 14.19 -18.81
N THR A 72 -28.79 13.60 -19.98
CA THR A 72 -27.44 13.16 -20.36
C THR A 72 -27.00 13.85 -21.64
N ASN A 73 -25.69 13.90 -21.90
CA ASN A 73 -25.10 14.45 -23.12
C ASN A 73 -25.48 15.92 -23.42
N ALA A 74 -25.70 16.74 -22.38
CA ALA A 74 -25.96 18.16 -22.58
C ALA A 74 -24.68 18.88 -23.06
N ASN A 75 -24.70 19.46 -24.25
CA ASN A 75 -23.59 20.32 -24.69
C ASN A 75 -23.43 21.55 -23.76
N SER A 76 -22.34 22.30 -23.91
CA SER A 76 -22.06 23.44 -23.01
C SER A 76 -23.21 24.44 -22.93
N ASP A 77 -23.83 24.79 -24.05
CA ASP A 77 -24.91 25.78 -24.09
C ASP A 77 -26.17 25.28 -23.37
N ILE A 78 -26.55 24.02 -23.61
CA ILE A 78 -27.67 23.37 -22.93
C ILE A 78 -27.40 23.22 -21.43
N TYR A 79 -26.19 22.80 -21.06
CA TYR A 79 -25.80 22.66 -19.67
C TYR A 79 -25.87 24.00 -18.94
N GLU A 80 -25.36 25.08 -19.56
CA GLU A 80 -25.40 26.42 -18.98
C GLU A 80 -26.84 26.93 -18.82
N ILE A 81 -27.72 26.69 -19.80
CA ILE A 81 -29.16 27.01 -19.66
C ILE A 81 -29.77 26.27 -18.46
N LEU A 82 -29.50 24.98 -18.31
CA LEU A 82 -30.01 24.16 -17.20
C LEU A 82 -29.44 24.59 -15.85
N GLU A 83 -28.16 24.96 -15.80
CA GLU A 83 -27.47 25.45 -14.61
C GLU A 83 -28.00 26.83 -14.18
N MET A 84 -28.06 27.80 -15.11
CA MET A 84 -28.60 29.14 -14.84
C MET A 84 -30.06 29.12 -14.37
N THR A 85 -30.82 28.09 -14.78
CA THR A 85 -32.22 27.93 -14.39
C THR A 85 -32.43 27.04 -13.15
N GLY A 86 -31.35 26.54 -12.55
CA GLY A 86 -31.37 25.77 -11.30
C GLY A 86 -31.74 24.29 -11.44
N PHE A 87 -31.75 23.74 -12.65
CA PHE A 87 -32.09 22.32 -12.86
C PHE A 87 -31.04 21.37 -12.30
N SER A 88 -29.77 21.75 -12.35
CA SER A 88 -28.65 20.95 -11.81
C SER A 88 -28.75 20.74 -10.29
N GLU A 89 -29.53 21.56 -9.57
CA GLU A 89 -29.73 21.43 -8.12
C GLU A 89 -30.85 20.42 -7.76
N ILE A 90 -31.79 20.21 -8.68
CA ILE A 90 -33.01 19.42 -8.42
C ILE A 90 -33.01 18.07 -9.16
N MET A 91 -32.11 17.85 -10.11
CA MET A 91 -32.01 16.61 -10.88
C MET A 91 -30.60 16.39 -11.43
N GLN A 92 -30.31 15.16 -11.84
CA GLN A 92 -29.02 14.81 -12.43
C GLN A 92 -28.95 15.34 -13.88
N VAL A 93 -27.99 16.23 -14.12
CA VAL A 93 -27.67 16.77 -15.44
C VAL A 93 -26.21 16.46 -15.75
N GLU A 94 -25.97 15.71 -16.83
CA GLU A 94 -24.63 15.31 -17.25
C GLU A 94 -24.25 16.02 -18.55
N LYS A 95 -23.08 16.66 -18.52
CA LYS A 95 -22.50 17.35 -19.67
C LYS A 95 -22.02 16.33 -20.72
N ALA A 96 -22.12 16.68 -21.99
CA ALA A 96 -21.53 15.93 -23.08
C ALA A 96 -20.00 15.90 -22.95
N TYR A 97 -19.41 14.73 -23.17
CA TYR A 97 -17.96 14.60 -23.26
C TYR A 97 -17.45 15.30 -24.51
N ARG A 98 -16.33 16.03 -24.36
CA ARG A 98 -15.62 16.63 -25.50
C ARG A 98 -15.19 15.52 -26.45
N ARG A 99 -15.41 15.71 -27.75
CA ARG A 99 -14.98 14.76 -28.79
C ARG A 99 -13.55 15.05 -29.22
N VAL A 100 -12.71 14.02 -29.26
CA VAL A 100 -11.32 14.08 -29.71
C VAL A 100 -11.11 13.04 -30.80
N SER A 101 -10.48 13.45 -31.92
CA SER A 101 -10.06 12.51 -32.97
C SER A 101 -8.62 12.09 -32.71
N VAL A 102 -8.34 10.80 -32.91
CA VAL A 102 -6.97 10.24 -32.87
C VAL A 102 -6.50 9.80 -34.27
N GLU A 103 -7.25 10.14 -35.32
CA GLU A 103 -6.87 9.84 -36.69
C GLU A 103 -5.58 10.58 -37.07
N GLY A 104 -4.57 9.83 -37.51
CA GLY A 104 -3.24 10.37 -37.85
C GLY A 104 -2.37 10.74 -36.64
N CYS A 105 -2.83 10.52 -35.40
CA CYS A 105 -2.03 10.77 -34.20
C CYS A 105 -0.95 9.70 -33.99
N GLU A 106 0.19 10.13 -33.46
CA GLU A 106 1.29 9.23 -33.06
C GLU A 106 0.88 8.39 -31.84
N VAL A 107 1.18 7.09 -31.88
CA VAL A 107 1.00 6.20 -30.72
C VAL A 107 2.24 6.30 -29.83
N VAL A 108 2.05 6.79 -28.61
CA VAL A 108 3.13 6.99 -27.62
C VAL A 108 3.31 5.75 -26.74
N GLY A 109 2.27 4.94 -26.60
CA GLY A 109 2.31 3.70 -25.82
C GLY A 109 1.08 2.83 -26.03
N GLU A 110 1.20 1.55 -25.69
CA GLU A 110 0.10 0.59 -25.71
C GLU A 110 0.15 -0.28 -24.43
N GLY A 111 -0.98 -0.35 -23.75
CA GLY A 111 -1.16 -1.16 -22.54
C GLY A 111 -2.24 -2.23 -22.71
N ALA A 112 -2.52 -2.96 -21.63
CA ALA A 112 -3.57 -3.99 -21.63
C ALA A 112 -4.94 -3.39 -21.98
N ASN A 113 -5.29 -2.28 -21.34
CA ASN A 113 -6.62 -1.68 -21.37
C ASN A 113 -6.83 -0.65 -22.49
N GLY A 114 -5.78 -0.22 -23.20
CA GLY A 114 -5.89 0.87 -24.16
C GLY A 114 -4.59 1.27 -24.86
N LYS A 115 -4.70 2.23 -25.77
CA LYS A 115 -3.59 2.86 -26.50
C LYS A 115 -3.50 4.33 -26.13
N VAL A 116 -2.28 4.84 -26.01
CA VAL A 116 -2.01 6.25 -25.69
C VAL A 116 -1.59 6.97 -26.97
N TYR A 117 -2.33 8.01 -27.36
CA TYR A 117 -2.07 8.80 -28.55
C TYR A 117 -1.64 10.20 -28.17
N ARG A 118 -0.64 10.74 -28.87
CA ARG A 118 -0.28 12.16 -28.78
C ARG A 118 -1.23 12.97 -29.65
N VAL A 119 -2.05 13.80 -29.02
CA VAL A 119 -3.06 14.61 -29.73
C VAL A 119 -2.53 15.97 -30.12
N ASP A 120 -1.60 16.53 -29.34
CA ASP A 120 -0.90 17.78 -29.66
C ASP A 120 0.48 17.83 -28.98
N ARG A 121 1.07 19.03 -28.88
CA ARG A 121 2.41 19.21 -28.30
C ARG A 121 2.46 18.86 -26.80
N ASP A 122 1.38 19.13 -26.08
CA ASP A 122 1.33 19.16 -24.62
C ASP A 122 0.39 18.09 -24.06
N ASN A 123 -0.35 17.36 -24.91
CA ASN A 123 -1.40 16.45 -24.45
C ASN A 123 -1.35 15.06 -25.10
N VAL A 124 -1.74 14.07 -24.30
CA VAL A 124 -1.97 12.69 -24.73
C VAL A 124 -3.37 12.22 -24.31
N VAL A 125 -3.92 11.27 -25.04
CA VAL A 125 -5.17 10.59 -24.71
C VAL A 125 -4.96 9.08 -24.61
N LYS A 126 -5.27 8.50 -23.44
CA LYS A 126 -5.36 7.04 -23.25
C LYS A 126 -6.76 6.60 -23.70
N VAL A 127 -6.86 5.99 -24.87
CA VAL A 127 -8.11 5.48 -25.45
C VAL A 127 -8.31 4.04 -25.04
N TYR A 128 -9.46 3.73 -24.45
CA TYR A 128 -9.76 2.41 -23.93
C TYR A 128 -10.33 1.52 -25.04
N LYS A 129 -10.00 0.22 -25.00
CA LYS A 129 -10.46 -0.73 -26.02
C LYS A 129 -11.97 -1.02 -25.93
N ASN A 130 -12.54 -0.90 -24.74
CA ASN A 130 -13.95 -1.18 -24.46
C ASN A 130 -14.78 0.12 -24.58
N ALA A 131 -15.88 0.06 -25.35
CA ALA A 131 -16.82 1.18 -25.48
C ALA A 131 -17.55 1.50 -24.16
N ASP A 132 -17.66 0.52 -23.26
CA ASP A 132 -18.30 0.66 -21.94
C ASP A 132 -17.32 1.05 -20.82
N ALA A 133 -16.08 1.44 -21.16
CA ALA A 133 -15.02 1.76 -20.19
C ALA A 133 -15.27 3.05 -19.36
N LEU A 134 -16.40 3.73 -19.54
CA LEU A 134 -16.62 5.04 -18.94
C LEU A 134 -16.59 5.02 -17.40
N GLU A 135 -17.23 4.03 -16.79
CA GLU A 135 -17.24 3.91 -15.32
C GLU A 135 -15.86 3.53 -14.78
N ASP A 136 -15.13 2.66 -15.49
CA ASP A 136 -13.75 2.31 -15.14
C ASP A 136 -12.83 3.54 -15.22
N ILE A 137 -12.98 4.37 -16.25
CA ILE A 137 -12.24 5.63 -16.43
C ILE A 137 -12.53 6.60 -15.28
N LYS A 138 -13.81 6.75 -14.90
CA LYS A 138 -14.20 7.61 -13.78
C LYS A 138 -13.62 7.08 -12.48
N HIS A 139 -13.71 5.77 -12.23
CA HIS A 139 -13.16 5.13 -11.04
C HIS A 139 -11.63 5.32 -10.94
N GLU A 140 -10.88 5.00 -12.00
CA GLU A 140 -9.42 5.19 -12.07
C GLU A 140 -9.03 6.65 -11.77
N ARG A 141 -9.75 7.61 -12.38
CA ARG A 141 -9.51 9.04 -12.16
C ARG A 141 -9.82 9.49 -10.74
N GLU A 142 -10.91 9.02 -10.14
CA GLU A 142 -11.24 9.34 -8.76
C GLU A 142 -10.24 8.74 -7.77
N MET A 143 -9.75 7.52 -8.00
CA MET A 143 -8.69 6.91 -7.19
C MET A 143 -7.38 7.69 -7.29
N ALA A 144 -6.98 8.10 -8.50
CA ALA A 144 -5.78 8.92 -8.70
C ALA A 144 -5.89 10.28 -7.99
N LYS A 145 -7.05 10.95 -8.09
CA LYS A 145 -7.29 12.20 -7.34
C LYS A 145 -7.20 12.01 -5.83
N LEU A 146 -7.82 10.95 -5.31
CA LEU A 146 -7.79 10.65 -3.88
C LEU A 146 -6.35 10.42 -3.41
N ALA A 147 -5.57 9.62 -4.15
CA ALA A 147 -4.17 9.37 -3.83
C ALA A 147 -3.34 10.67 -3.81
N LEU A 148 -3.53 11.56 -4.79
CA LEU A 148 -2.84 12.86 -4.79
C LEU A 148 -3.22 13.72 -3.58
N ILE A 149 -4.51 13.78 -3.22
CA ILE A 149 -4.97 14.52 -2.04
C ILE A 149 -4.32 13.98 -0.76
N LEU A 150 -4.08 12.67 -0.69
CA LEU A 150 -3.39 12.01 0.41
C LEU A 150 -1.85 12.16 0.35
N GLY A 151 -1.32 12.89 -0.65
CA GLY A 151 0.11 13.17 -0.79
C GLY A 151 0.91 12.05 -1.45
N ILE A 152 0.25 11.18 -2.22
CA ILE A 152 0.90 10.20 -3.08
C ILE A 152 1.12 10.81 -4.47
N PRO A 153 2.38 10.89 -4.96
CA PRO A 153 2.65 11.37 -6.32
C PRO A 153 2.02 10.45 -7.36
N THR A 154 1.12 10.97 -8.18
CA THR A 154 0.40 10.20 -9.19
C THR A 154 0.03 11.05 -10.39
N ALA A 155 0.05 10.44 -11.59
CA ALA A 155 -0.42 11.11 -12.79
C ALA A 155 -1.96 11.17 -12.80
N ILE A 156 -2.52 12.36 -13.02
CA ILE A 156 -3.97 12.57 -13.05
C ILE A 156 -4.43 12.96 -14.44
N SER A 157 -5.54 12.37 -14.89
CA SER A 157 -6.25 12.86 -16.07
C SER A 157 -7.11 14.08 -15.72
N TYR A 158 -6.92 15.15 -16.47
CA TYR A 158 -7.69 16.38 -16.25
C TYR A 158 -9.09 16.32 -16.90
N ASP A 159 -9.28 15.49 -17.93
CA ASP A 159 -10.53 15.41 -18.70
C ASP A 159 -10.86 13.97 -19.16
N VAL A 160 -12.15 13.69 -19.33
CA VAL A 160 -12.66 12.46 -19.96
C VAL A 160 -13.26 12.86 -21.30
N VAL A 161 -12.87 12.18 -22.37
CA VAL A 161 -13.24 12.55 -23.74
C VAL A 161 -13.88 11.39 -24.47
N ARG A 162 -14.70 11.71 -25.46
CA ARG A 162 -15.25 10.75 -26.41
C ARG A 162 -14.29 10.62 -27.59
N VAL A 163 -13.89 9.39 -27.93
CA VAL A 163 -12.99 9.09 -29.05
C VAL A 163 -13.65 8.05 -29.95
N GLY A 164 -14.24 8.52 -31.06
CA GLY A 164 -15.09 7.67 -31.90
C GLY A 164 -16.26 7.10 -31.09
N GLU A 165 -16.36 5.77 -31.05
CA GLU A 165 -17.36 5.03 -30.26
C GLU A 165 -16.90 4.68 -28.83
N SER A 166 -15.64 4.99 -28.49
CA SER A 166 -15.05 4.72 -27.18
C SER A 166 -14.83 6.00 -26.36
N TYR A 167 -14.24 5.84 -25.19
CA TYR A 167 -13.84 6.92 -24.29
C TYR A 167 -12.33 6.94 -24.09
N GLY A 168 -11.82 8.09 -23.68
CA GLY A 168 -10.43 8.27 -23.32
C GLY A 168 -10.22 9.20 -22.14
N SER A 169 -9.08 9.01 -21.47
CA SER A 169 -8.59 9.89 -20.41
C SER A 169 -7.52 10.80 -20.97
N MET A 170 -7.69 12.11 -20.82
CA MET A 170 -6.73 13.13 -21.27
C MET A 170 -5.71 13.43 -20.17
N PHE A 171 -4.43 13.42 -20.55
CA PHE A 171 -3.31 13.73 -19.67
C PHE A 171 -2.40 14.77 -20.32
N GLU A 172 -1.66 15.49 -19.49
CA GLU A 172 -0.52 16.26 -19.96
C GLU A 172 0.55 15.29 -20.48
N LEU A 173 1.22 15.66 -21.56
CA LEU A 173 2.36 14.93 -22.08
C LEU A 173 3.53 15.14 -21.13
N LEU A 174 3.78 14.14 -20.30
CA LEU A 174 4.95 14.09 -19.43
C LEU A 174 6.11 13.45 -20.20
N ASP A 175 7.30 14.05 -20.12
CA ASP A 175 8.55 13.37 -20.49
C ASP A 175 8.91 12.37 -19.38
N ALA A 176 8.17 11.27 -19.38
CA ALA A 176 8.21 10.26 -18.34
C ALA A 176 8.65 8.91 -18.91
N ARG A 177 9.48 8.19 -18.14
CA ARG A 177 9.87 6.81 -18.45
C ARG A 177 9.44 5.90 -17.32
N SER A 178 8.76 4.81 -17.65
CA SER A 178 8.48 3.77 -16.65
C SER A 178 9.77 3.14 -16.15
N PHE A 179 9.80 2.65 -14.91
CA PHE A 179 10.97 1.94 -14.39
C PHE A 179 11.30 0.72 -15.25
N SER A 180 10.29 0.04 -15.80
CA SER A 180 10.46 -1.02 -16.79
C SER A 180 11.20 -0.54 -18.04
N GLY A 181 10.80 0.61 -18.60
CA GLY A 181 11.48 1.22 -19.75
C GLY A 181 12.90 1.68 -19.44
N ILE A 182 13.17 2.13 -18.20
CA ILE A 182 14.52 2.47 -17.73
C ILE A 182 15.37 1.19 -17.63
N LEU A 183 14.90 0.16 -16.92
CA LEU A 183 15.65 -1.09 -16.70
C LEU A 183 15.89 -1.87 -18.00
N ALA A 184 15.00 -1.74 -18.99
CA ALA A 184 15.19 -2.33 -20.32
C ALA A 184 16.36 -1.70 -21.10
N LYS A 185 16.62 -0.40 -20.91
CA LYS A 185 17.66 0.35 -21.64
C LYS A 185 18.95 0.52 -20.83
N GLU A 186 18.80 0.66 -19.51
CA GLU A 186 19.84 1.07 -18.56
C GLU A 186 19.78 0.14 -17.32
N PRO A 187 20.06 -1.17 -17.46
CA PRO A 187 19.90 -2.15 -16.37
C PRO A 187 20.77 -1.84 -15.14
N ASP A 188 21.90 -1.15 -15.32
CA ASP A 188 22.80 -0.73 -14.24
C ASP A 188 22.15 0.27 -13.26
N ARG A 189 21.03 0.90 -13.65
CA ARG A 189 20.25 1.79 -12.78
C ARG A 189 19.34 1.06 -11.80
N ILE A 190 19.43 -0.27 -11.71
CA ILE A 190 18.60 -1.09 -10.80
C ILE A 190 18.60 -0.58 -9.36
N ASP A 191 19.75 -0.20 -8.81
CA ASP A 191 19.83 0.27 -7.42
C ASP A 191 19.15 1.62 -7.21
N GLU A 192 19.16 2.49 -8.23
CA GLU A 192 18.42 3.75 -8.21
C GLU A 192 16.92 3.51 -8.25
N CYS A 193 16.46 2.69 -9.19
CA CYS A 193 15.06 2.31 -9.30
C CYS A 193 14.57 1.65 -8.01
N VAL A 194 15.34 0.74 -7.39
CA VAL A 194 14.96 0.10 -6.12
C VAL A 194 14.81 1.13 -4.99
N ARG A 195 15.76 2.08 -4.85
CA ARG A 195 15.69 3.11 -3.81
C ARG A 195 14.42 3.96 -3.93
N GLU A 196 14.12 4.44 -5.14
CA GLU A 196 12.93 5.26 -5.37
C GLU A 196 11.63 4.45 -5.24
N TYR A 197 11.63 3.21 -5.72
CA TYR A 197 10.50 2.29 -5.58
C TYR A 197 10.16 2.04 -4.11
N VAL A 198 11.16 1.77 -3.26
CA VAL A 198 10.97 1.56 -1.82
C VAL A 198 10.50 2.83 -1.11
N LYS A 199 10.97 4.03 -1.50
CA LYS A 199 10.45 5.28 -0.94
C LYS A 199 8.95 5.42 -1.20
N ILE A 200 8.49 5.14 -2.42
CA ILE A 200 7.06 5.17 -2.77
C ILE A 200 6.27 4.10 -1.99
N LEU A 201 6.79 2.86 -1.89
CA LEU A 201 6.13 1.82 -1.08
C LEU A 201 6.00 2.23 0.38
N LYS A 202 7.06 2.74 1.01
CA LYS A 202 7.01 3.22 2.40
C LYS A 202 6.05 4.39 2.55
N LYS A 203 5.96 5.27 1.55
CA LYS A 203 4.98 6.37 1.55
C LYS A 203 3.55 5.84 1.47
N LEU A 204 3.26 4.89 0.58
CA LEU A 204 1.94 4.24 0.51
C LEU A 204 1.57 3.58 1.84
N HIS A 205 2.45 2.70 2.33
CA HIS A 205 2.21 1.89 3.53
C HIS A 205 2.22 2.68 4.86
N SER A 206 2.52 3.98 4.83
CA SER A 206 2.40 4.89 5.97
C SER A 206 1.31 5.96 5.81
N THR A 207 0.65 6.02 4.65
CA THR A 207 -0.38 7.01 4.37
C THR A 207 -1.74 6.45 4.74
N HIS A 208 -2.44 7.09 5.67
CA HIS A 208 -3.77 6.69 6.13
C HIS A 208 -4.87 7.24 5.21
N ALA A 209 -5.86 6.41 4.89
CA ALA A 209 -7.05 6.83 4.16
C ALA A 209 -8.24 7.04 5.12
N PRO A 210 -9.16 7.98 4.80
CA PRO A 210 -10.35 8.15 5.62
C PRO A 210 -11.25 6.92 5.59
N GLU A 211 -11.87 6.62 6.73
CA GLU A 211 -12.72 5.43 6.90
C GLU A 211 -13.82 5.35 5.82
N GLY A 212 -14.00 4.16 5.26
CA GLY A 212 -15.04 3.87 4.27
C GLY A 212 -14.80 4.47 2.88
N ARG A 213 -13.70 5.20 2.64
CA ARG A 213 -13.39 5.78 1.32
C ARG A 213 -12.78 4.79 0.34
N LEU A 214 -12.05 3.80 0.84
CA LEU A 214 -11.35 2.80 0.03
C LEU A 214 -11.77 1.38 0.44
N PRO A 215 -11.80 0.43 -0.52
CA PRO A 215 -12.07 -0.96 -0.21
C PRO A 215 -10.93 -1.56 0.63
N ARG A 216 -11.25 -2.54 1.47
CA ARG A 216 -10.25 -3.32 2.20
C ARG A 216 -9.74 -4.44 1.29
N ILE A 217 -8.44 -4.48 1.05
CA ILE A 217 -7.87 -5.55 0.22
C ILE A 217 -8.05 -6.92 0.86
N LYS A 218 -8.04 -7.00 2.19
CA LYS A 218 -8.19 -8.25 2.94
C LYS A 218 -9.51 -8.96 2.63
N ASP A 219 -10.62 -8.24 2.47
CA ASP A 219 -11.92 -8.83 2.13
C ASP A 219 -11.87 -9.55 0.78
N ARG A 220 -11.20 -8.93 -0.21
CA ARG A 220 -10.96 -9.53 -1.52
C ARG A 220 -10.07 -10.77 -1.42
N ILE A 221 -9.05 -10.73 -0.58
CA ILE A 221 -8.13 -11.86 -0.39
C ILE A 221 -8.81 -13.02 0.35
N LEU A 222 -9.65 -12.74 1.35
CA LEU A 222 -10.46 -13.76 2.03
C LEU A 222 -11.45 -14.42 1.05
N GLY A 223 -12.08 -13.63 0.18
CA GLY A 223 -12.93 -14.16 -0.88
C GLY A 223 -12.18 -15.11 -1.83
N ALA A 224 -10.94 -14.76 -2.21
CA ALA A 224 -10.09 -15.63 -3.01
C ALA A 224 -9.65 -16.89 -2.23
N ALA A 225 -9.24 -16.72 -0.98
CA ALA A 225 -8.78 -17.80 -0.12
C ALA A 225 -9.89 -18.80 0.22
N ALA A 226 -11.16 -18.38 0.23
CA ALA A 226 -12.29 -19.28 0.46
C ALA A 226 -12.31 -20.46 -0.54
N TYR A 227 -11.94 -20.23 -1.80
CA TYR A 227 -11.85 -21.29 -2.81
C TYR A 227 -10.78 -22.34 -2.49
N THR A 228 -9.73 -21.98 -1.74
CA THR A 228 -8.70 -22.95 -1.34
C THR A 228 -9.24 -24.04 -0.43
N LYS A 229 -10.32 -23.79 0.33
CA LYS A 229 -10.99 -24.82 1.15
C LYS A 229 -11.62 -25.93 0.31
N GLU A 230 -11.94 -25.66 -0.95
CA GLU A 230 -12.51 -26.64 -1.88
C GLU A 230 -11.44 -27.51 -2.57
N VAL A 231 -10.20 -27.02 -2.65
CA VAL A 231 -9.14 -27.63 -3.49
C VAL A 231 -7.91 -28.09 -2.71
N LEU A 232 -7.78 -27.70 -1.44
CA LEU A 232 -6.72 -28.16 -0.53
C LEU A 232 -7.31 -29.12 0.52
N PRO A 233 -6.46 -29.90 1.23
CA PRO A 233 -6.90 -30.62 2.43
C PRO A 233 -7.59 -29.69 3.43
N ALA A 234 -8.69 -30.15 4.03
CA ALA A 234 -9.60 -29.31 4.82
C ALA A 234 -8.88 -28.58 5.98
N ASP A 235 -8.00 -29.28 6.69
CA ASP A 235 -7.18 -28.74 7.77
C ASP A 235 -6.25 -27.61 7.31
N LEU A 236 -5.67 -27.74 6.11
CA LEU A 236 -4.79 -26.73 5.54
C LEU A 236 -5.55 -25.54 4.99
N GLY A 237 -6.67 -25.76 4.30
CA GLY A 237 -7.54 -24.70 3.81
C GLY A 237 -8.11 -23.86 4.94
N ASP A 238 -8.54 -24.49 6.04
CA ASP A 238 -9.01 -23.79 7.24
C ASP A 238 -7.87 -23.04 7.93
N LYS A 239 -6.69 -23.66 8.13
CA LYS A 239 -5.52 -22.98 8.72
C LYS A 239 -5.12 -21.74 7.90
N LEU A 240 -5.10 -21.83 6.57
CA LEU A 240 -4.77 -20.70 5.70
C LEU A 240 -5.75 -19.55 5.86
N VAL A 241 -7.05 -19.82 5.82
CA VAL A 241 -8.07 -18.76 5.98
C VAL A 241 -7.97 -18.13 7.37
N GLN A 242 -7.79 -18.92 8.43
CA GLN A 242 -7.57 -18.41 9.79
C GLN A 242 -6.32 -17.51 9.88
N MET A 243 -5.21 -17.90 9.24
CA MET A 243 -4.00 -17.07 9.22
C MET A 243 -4.25 -15.74 8.48
N ILE A 244 -5.02 -15.74 7.38
CA ILE A 244 -5.36 -14.51 6.64
C ILE A 244 -6.30 -13.63 7.47
N GLU A 245 -7.30 -14.22 8.13
CA GLU A 245 -8.21 -13.52 9.05
C GLU A 245 -7.45 -12.86 10.21
N ALA A 246 -6.38 -13.50 10.69
CA ALA A 246 -5.53 -13.00 11.78
C ALA A 246 -4.56 -11.87 11.36
N ILE A 247 -4.40 -11.58 10.06
CA ILE A 247 -3.57 -10.45 9.61
C ILE A 247 -4.16 -9.14 10.16
N PRO A 248 -3.38 -8.28 10.83
CA PRO A 248 -3.89 -7.03 11.40
C PRO A 248 -4.57 -6.13 10.37
N GLU A 249 -5.71 -5.54 10.74
CA GLU A 249 -6.35 -4.49 9.95
C GLU A 249 -5.47 -3.24 9.95
N ARG A 250 -5.35 -2.59 8.79
CA ARG A 250 -4.71 -1.28 8.65
C ARG A 250 -5.53 -0.43 7.67
N ASP A 251 -5.58 0.86 7.93
CA ASP A 251 -6.19 1.89 7.08
C ASP A 251 -5.15 2.57 6.16
N THR A 252 -3.94 2.01 6.09
CA THR A 252 -2.85 2.48 5.23
C THR A 252 -3.02 2.04 3.78
N LEU A 253 -2.58 2.86 2.85
CA LEU A 253 -2.77 2.63 1.41
C LEU A 253 -2.01 1.40 0.90
N ILE A 254 -2.69 0.69 -0.01
CA ILE A 254 -2.18 -0.41 -0.82
C ILE A 254 -2.54 -0.06 -2.26
N HIS A 255 -1.55 0.00 -3.15
CA HIS A 255 -1.78 0.19 -4.57
C HIS A 255 -2.48 -1.03 -5.17
N GLY A 256 -2.03 -2.24 -4.83
CA GLY A 256 -2.63 -3.49 -5.30
C GLY A 256 -2.19 -3.95 -6.70
N ASP A 257 -1.35 -3.18 -7.39
CA ASP A 257 -0.70 -3.55 -8.65
C ASP A 257 0.63 -2.79 -8.86
N CYS A 258 1.39 -2.61 -7.77
CA CYS A 258 2.63 -1.86 -7.82
C CYS A 258 3.73 -2.68 -8.52
N HIS A 259 4.01 -2.42 -9.79
CA HIS A 259 5.15 -3.03 -10.50
C HIS A 259 5.86 -1.98 -11.37
N THR A 260 7.04 -2.31 -11.90
CA THR A 260 7.93 -1.35 -12.60
C THR A 260 7.33 -0.69 -13.85
N LYS A 261 6.19 -1.16 -14.37
CA LYS A 261 5.47 -0.46 -15.46
C LYS A 261 4.53 0.63 -14.95
N ASN A 262 4.05 0.48 -13.71
CA ASN A 262 3.11 1.39 -13.06
C ASN A 262 3.82 2.45 -12.19
N ILE A 263 5.15 2.47 -12.22
CA ILE A 263 5.96 3.55 -11.65
C ILE A 263 6.71 4.26 -12.79
N VAL A 264 6.55 5.57 -12.86
CA VAL A 264 7.16 6.42 -13.88
C VAL A 264 8.05 7.48 -13.25
N MET A 265 9.18 7.75 -13.89
CA MET A 265 10.08 8.86 -13.57
C MET A 265 9.84 9.98 -14.59
N ALA A 266 9.33 11.12 -14.12
CA ALA A 266 9.12 12.33 -14.92
C ALA A 266 10.06 13.44 -14.41
N GLY A 267 11.12 13.72 -15.17
CA GLY A 267 12.24 14.50 -14.64
C GLY A 267 12.85 13.82 -13.40
N ASP A 268 12.88 14.54 -12.28
CA ASP A 268 13.39 14.04 -10.99
C ASP A 268 12.26 13.51 -10.08
N GLU A 269 11.00 13.50 -10.53
CA GLU A 269 9.86 13.06 -9.76
C GLU A 269 9.44 11.63 -10.12
N VAL A 270 9.14 10.84 -9.09
CA VAL A 270 8.66 9.46 -9.23
C VAL A 270 7.18 9.44 -8.92
N MET A 271 6.37 8.95 -9.86
CA MET A 271 4.92 8.93 -9.76
C MET A 271 4.35 7.54 -10.01
N LEU A 272 3.19 7.28 -9.41
CA LEU A 272 2.38 6.10 -9.66
C LEU A 272 1.35 6.37 -10.76
N ILE A 273 1.08 5.34 -11.56
CA ILE A 273 -0.01 5.31 -12.55
C ILE A 273 -0.85 4.05 -12.33
N ASP A 274 -2.03 4.01 -12.94
CA ASP A 274 -2.95 2.85 -12.86
C ASP A 274 -3.47 2.60 -11.42
N MET A 275 -4.21 3.58 -10.89
CA MET A 275 -4.68 3.59 -9.51
C MET A 275 -6.02 2.84 -9.31
N ASP A 276 -6.44 2.01 -10.27
CA ASP A 276 -7.74 1.33 -10.30
C ASP A 276 -7.94 0.35 -9.12
N THR A 277 -6.84 -0.21 -8.63
CA THR A 277 -6.75 -1.23 -7.58
C THR A 277 -6.48 -0.67 -6.18
N LEU A 278 -6.44 0.66 -6.05
CA LEU A 278 -6.16 1.35 -4.80
C LEU A 278 -7.12 0.89 -3.68
N SER A 279 -6.54 0.55 -2.53
CA SER A 279 -7.24 -0.04 -1.40
C SER A 279 -6.51 0.30 -0.09
N VAL A 280 -7.06 -0.16 1.03
CA VAL A 280 -6.36 -0.13 2.33
C VAL A 280 -6.06 -1.53 2.83
N GLY A 281 -4.96 -1.68 3.57
CA GLY A 281 -4.66 -2.92 4.27
C GLY A 281 -3.20 -3.09 4.68
N HIS A 282 -2.89 -4.32 5.12
CA HIS A 282 -1.57 -4.72 5.55
C HIS A 282 -0.58 -4.85 4.36
N PRO A 283 0.69 -4.43 4.49
CA PRO A 283 1.69 -4.50 3.41
C PRO A 283 1.87 -5.89 2.78
N VAL A 284 1.58 -6.97 3.51
CA VAL A 284 1.61 -8.35 2.98
C VAL A 284 0.77 -8.51 1.71
N PHE A 285 -0.31 -7.76 1.58
CA PHE A 285 -1.16 -7.83 0.40
C PHE A 285 -0.56 -7.08 -0.80
N GLU A 286 0.17 -5.98 -0.59
CA GLU A 286 0.94 -5.33 -1.67
C GLU A 286 2.06 -6.25 -2.15
N PHE A 287 2.87 -6.77 -1.22
CA PHE A 287 3.97 -7.66 -1.55
C PHE A 287 3.50 -8.97 -2.19
N MET A 288 2.32 -9.48 -1.83
CA MET A 288 1.69 -10.60 -2.53
C MET A 288 1.40 -10.27 -4.00
N ARG A 289 0.85 -9.09 -4.28
CA ARG A 289 0.58 -8.64 -5.65
C ARG A 289 1.87 -8.42 -6.43
N MET A 290 2.86 -7.81 -5.81
CA MET A 290 4.20 -7.66 -6.38
C MET A 290 4.85 -9.02 -6.69
N TYR A 291 4.82 -9.98 -5.75
CA TYR A 291 5.37 -11.31 -5.96
C TYR A 291 4.76 -11.99 -7.18
N ASN A 292 3.44 -11.87 -7.39
CA ASN A 292 2.78 -12.41 -8.58
C ASN A 292 3.40 -11.83 -9.86
N SER A 293 3.61 -10.51 -9.89
CA SER A 293 4.14 -9.77 -11.05
C SER A 293 5.63 -9.98 -11.32
N TYR A 294 6.43 -10.36 -10.32
CA TYR A 294 7.87 -10.61 -10.47
C TYR A 294 8.23 -12.09 -10.54
N ILE A 295 7.45 -12.95 -9.88
CA ILE A 295 7.80 -14.36 -9.67
C ILE A 295 6.59 -15.26 -9.99
N GLY A 296 5.48 -15.10 -9.28
CA GLY A 296 4.36 -16.05 -9.22
C GLY A 296 3.79 -16.48 -10.58
N TYR A 297 3.53 -15.53 -11.49
CA TYR A 297 3.03 -15.84 -12.83
C TYR A 297 4.05 -16.54 -13.74
N SER A 298 5.33 -16.46 -13.40
CA SER A 298 6.46 -16.93 -14.22
C SER A 298 7.16 -18.16 -13.67
N GLU A 299 6.68 -18.74 -12.57
CA GLU A 299 7.33 -19.89 -11.93
C GLU A 299 7.41 -21.12 -12.82
N TYR A 300 6.46 -21.27 -13.75
CA TYR A 300 6.45 -22.36 -14.73
C TYR A 300 7.22 -21.99 -16.01
N ASP A 301 7.25 -20.71 -16.38
CA ASP A 301 7.86 -20.22 -17.62
C ASP A 301 8.29 -18.76 -17.45
N SER A 302 9.61 -18.55 -17.42
CA SER A 302 10.20 -17.22 -17.24
C SER A 302 9.88 -16.27 -18.38
N LYS A 303 9.50 -16.77 -19.56
CA LYS A 303 9.15 -15.91 -20.70
C LYS A 303 7.92 -15.05 -20.43
N VAL A 304 7.01 -15.50 -19.56
CA VAL A 304 5.88 -14.67 -19.10
C VAL A 304 6.36 -13.38 -18.45
N LEU A 305 7.42 -13.48 -17.65
CA LEU A 305 7.98 -12.33 -16.95
C LEU A 305 8.62 -11.35 -17.91
N GLU A 306 9.37 -11.86 -18.88
CA GLU A 306 10.04 -11.03 -19.89
C GLU A 306 9.04 -10.32 -20.80
N ASP A 307 8.04 -11.06 -21.30
CA ASP A 307 6.97 -10.51 -22.15
C ASP A 307 6.15 -9.45 -21.38
N PHE A 308 5.94 -9.65 -20.08
CA PHE A 308 5.22 -8.70 -19.24
C PHE A 308 6.06 -7.45 -18.93
N GLN A 309 7.26 -7.63 -18.36
CA GLN A 309 8.11 -6.58 -17.83
C GLN A 309 8.89 -5.83 -18.92
N GLY A 310 9.12 -6.43 -20.08
CA GLY A 310 9.88 -5.83 -21.18
C GLY A 310 11.40 -5.77 -20.95
N TYR A 311 11.92 -6.52 -19.97
CA TYR A 311 13.35 -6.67 -19.68
C TYR A 311 13.65 -8.08 -19.13
N PRO A 312 14.93 -8.52 -19.08
CA PRO A 312 15.28 -9.90 -18.74
C PRO A 312 14.76 -10.38 -17.38
N ALA A 313 14.38 -11.66 -17.29
CA ALA A 313 13.85 -12.25 -16.06
C ALA A 313 14.83 -12.16 -14.89
N GLU A 314 16.14 -12.26 -15.15
CA GLU A 314 17.19 -12.12 -14.13
C GLU A 314 17.16 -10.74 -13.48
N THR A 315 17.02 -9.68 -14.27
CA THR A 315 16.88 -8.29 -13.77
C THR A 315 15.61 -8.15 -12.92
N ALA A 316 14.51 -8.79 -13.31
CA ALA A 316 13.25 -8.75 -12.55
C ALA A 316 13.37 -9.46 -11.19
N ARG A 317 14.03 -10.62 -11.14
CA ARG A 317 14.31 -11.34 -9.88
C ARG A 317 15.28 -10.57 -8.99
N ALA A 318 16.31 -9.96 -9.57
CA ALA A 318 17.24 -9.10 -8.84
C ALA A 318 16.51 -7.87 -8.26
N PHE A 319 15.61 -7.26 -9.03
CA PHE A 319 14.81 -6.12 -8.57
C PHE A 319 13.92 -6.51 -7.40
N TRP A 320 13.23 -7.66 -7.49
CA TRP A 320 12.42 -8.23 -6.41
C TRP A 320 13.23 -8.42 -5.12
N LYS A 321 14.35 -9.17 -5.19
CA LYS A 321 15.20 -9.45 -4.01
C LYS A 321 15.73 -8.16 -3.38
N LYS A 322 16.29 -7.25 -4.19
CA LYS A 322 16.79 -5.94 -3.72
C LYS A 322 15.68 -5.08 -3.09
N THR A 323 14.46 -5.15 -3.63
CA THR A 323 13.30 -4.42 -3.07
C THR A 323 12.90 -4.94 -1.71
N LEU A 324 12.86 -6.28 -1.51
CA LEU A 324 12.61 -6.87 -0.19
C LEU A 324 13.67 -6.41 0.81
N CYS A 325 14.96 -6.60 0.49
CA CYS A 325 16.07 -6.19 1.36
C CYS A 325 15.99 -4.72 1.76
N ALA A 326 15.79 -3.82 0.79
CA ALA A 326 15.74 -2.38 1.03
C ALA A 326 14.47 -1.94 1.77
N TYR A 327 13.32 -2.59 1.55
CA TYR A 327 12.09 -2.27 2.28
C TYR A 327 12.19 -2.65 3.75
N PHE A 328 12.63 -3.88 4.04
CA PHE A 328 12.78 -4.42 5.39
C PHE A 328 14.08 -4.03 6.09
N GLY A 329 15.02 -3.37 5.39
CA GLY A 329 16.24 -2.82 5.98
C GLY A 329 17.25 -3.88 6.41
N THR A 330 17.23 -5.07 5.79
CA THR A 330 18.11 -6.18 6.12
C THR A 330 18.54 -6.95 4.87
N ASP A 331 19.79 -7.42 4.87
CA ASP A 331 20.33 -8.34 3.86
C ASP A 331 20.47 -9.77 4.42
N ASP A 332 19.94 -10.04 5.61
CA ASP A 332 19.91 -11.36 6.22
C ASP A 332 18.97 -12.29 5.42
N GLU A 333 19.56 -13.29 4.75
CA GLU A 333 18.82 -14.18 3.86
C GLU A 333 17.76 -14.99 4.61
N ASP A 334 18.00 -15.40 5.86
CA ASP A 334 17.02 -16.18 6.63
C ASP A 334 15.78 -15.32 6.96
N VAL A 335 15.99 -14.03 7.24
CA VAL A 335 14.90 -13.08 7.49
C VAL A 335 14.10 -12.82 6.22
N ILE A 336 14.78 -12.56 5.10
CA ILE A 336 14.14 -12.33 3.80
C ILE A 336 13.39 -13.57 3.31
N ASP A 337 13.96 -14.76 3.48
CA ASP A 337 13.29 -16.01 3.11
C ASP A 337 12.02 -16.23 3.95
N SER A 338 12.08 -15.93 5.26
CA SER A 338 10.90 -16.00 6.14
C SER A 338 9.80 -15.01 5.73
N ILE A 339 10.16 -13.77 5.36
CA ILE A 339 9.23 -12.80 4.77
C ILE A 339 8.59 -13.38 3.50
N GLU A 340 9.41 -13.88 2.59
CA GLU A 340 8.98 -14.34 1.28
C GLU A 340 8.12 -15.61 1.37
N GLU A 341 8.34 -16.48 2.36
CA GLU A 341 7.43 -17.58 2.69
C GLU A 341 6.01 -17.07 3.04
N LYS A 342 5.87 -16.03 3.85
CA LYS A 342 4.56 -15.44 4.17
C LYS A 342 3.90 -14.87 2.92
N ILE A 343 4.66 -14.14 2.10
CA ILE A 343 4.19 -13.57 0.82
C ILE A 343 3.69 -14.67 -0.12
N ARG A 344 4.49 -15.72 -0.32
CA ARG A 344 4.17 -16.86 -1.18
C ARG A 344 2.90 -17.57 -0.75
N CYS A 345 2.68 -17.72 0.55
CA CYS A 345 1.49 -18.37 1.08
C CYS A 345 0.20 -17.64 0.65
N VAL A 346 0.15 -16.31 0.83
CA VAL A 346 -0.98 -15.48 0.38
C VAL A 346 -1.07 -15.44 -1.15
N SER A 347 0.08 -15.37 -1.83
CA SER A 347 0.18 -15.35 -3.29
C SER A 347 -0.44 -16.58 -3.93
N TYR A 348 -0.08 -17.79 -3.49
CA TYR A 348 -0.62 -19.01 -4.08
C TYR A 348 -2.13 -19.13 -3.86
N ALA A 349 -2.64 -18.70 -2.69
CA ALA A 349 -4.08 -18.66 -2.45
C ALA A 349 -4.80 -17.79 -3.50
N TYR A 350 -4.25 -16.60 -3.74
CA TYR A 350 -4.76 -15.68 -4.76
C TYR A 350 -4.63 -16.25 -6.18
N LEU A 351 -3.49 -16.84 -6.53
CA LEU A 351 -3.22 -17.40 -7.87
C LEU A 351 -4.12 -18.59 -8.21
N ILE A 352 -4.43 -19.44 -7.23
CA ILE A 352 -5.35 -20.58 -7.39
C ILE A 352 -6.76 -20.07 -7.75
N ASP A 353 -7.28 -19.07 -7.02
CA ASP A 353 -8.56 -18.45 -7.36
C ASP A 353 -8.52 -17.66 -8.67
N TRP A 354 -7.42 -16.94 -8.93
CA TRP A 354 -7.22 -16.22 -10.19
C TRP A 354 -7.31 -17.18 -11.38
N SER A 355 -6.66 -18.35 -11.30
CA SER A 355 -6.74 -19.37 -12.34
C SER A 355 -8.17 -19.84 -12.59
N ARG A 356 -8.95 -20.07 -11.53
CA ARG A 356 -10.36 -20.44 -11.64
C ARG A 356 -11.16 -19.37 -12.37
N ARG A 357 -11.02 -18.10 -11.98
CA ARG A 357 -11.75 -16.98 -12.61
C ARG A 357 -11.37 -16.76 -14.07
N HIS A 358 -10.12 -17.03 -14.44
CA HIS A 358 -9.60 -16.84 -15.80
C HIS A 358 -9.57 -18.13 -16.62
N LYS A 359 -10.15 -19.23 -16.10
CA LYS A 359 -10.21 -20.54 -16.77
C LYS A 359 -8.84 -21.04 -17.23
N ALA A 360 -7.77 -20.72 -16.52
CA ALA A 360 -6.41 -21.05 -16.97
C ALA A 360 -6.20 -22.57 -17.14
N ALA A 361 -6.93 -23.38 -16.35
CA ALA A 361 -6.92 -24.84 -16.43
C ALA A 361 -7.49 -25.45 -17.73
N GLU A 362 -8.10 -24.64 -18.62
CA GLU A 362 -8.51 -25.07 -19.97
C GLU A 362 -7.29 -25.37 -20.86
N THR A 363 -6.11 -24.84 -20.52
CA THR A 363 -4.85 -25.18 -21.18
C THR A 363 -4.05 -26.19 -20.34
N GLU A 364 -3.27 -27.06 -21.00
CA GLU A 364 -2.38 -28.00 -20.31
C GLU A 364 -1.38 -27.26 -19.41
N ARG A 365 -0.76 -26.22 -19.94
CA ARG A 365 0.16 -25.34 -19.21
C ARG A 365 -0.48 -24.73 -17.97
N GLY A 366 -1.67 -24.14 -18.10
CA GLY A 366 -2.34 -23.51 -16.97
C GLY A 366 -2.74 -24.53 -15.91
N ARG A 367 -3.17 -25.74 -16.31
CA ARG A 367 -3.42 -26.85 -15.37
C ARG A 367 -2.17 -27.24 -14.58
N LEU A 368 -1.04 -27.46 -15.25
CA LEU A 368 0.24 -27.79 -14.59
C LEU A 368 0.70 -26.68 -13.64
N THR A 369 0.51 -25.42 -14.05
CA THR A 369 0.83 -24.25 -13.21
C THR A 369 -0.02 -24.23 -11.94
N CYS A 370 -1.31 -24.54 -12.03
CA CYS A 370 -2.20 -24.61 -10.86
C CYS A 370 -1.81 -25.72 -9.90
N GLU A 371 -1.49 -26.90 -10.42
CA GLU A 371 -1.05 -28.03 -9.59
C GLU A 371 0.28 -27.73 -8.88
N LEU A 372 1.19 -26.98 -9.54
CA LEU A 372 2.41 -26.48 -8.91
C LEU A 372 2.09 -25.57 -7.71
N TRP A 373 1.20 -24.58 -7.87
CA TRP A 373 0.83 -23.67 -6.78
C TRP A 373 0.13 -24.40 -5.62
N LYS A 374 -0.79 -25.33 -5.92
CA LYS A 374 -1.43 -26.18 -4.90
C LYS A 374 -0.42 -27.01 -4.12
N LYS A 375 0.56 -27.60 -4.81
CA LYS A 375 1.63 -28.35 -4.16
C LYS A 375 2.45 -27.45 -3.23
N ARG A 376 2.90 -26.30 -3.73
CA ARG A 376 3.76 -25.36 -2.97
C ARG A 376 3.04 -24.79 -1.75
N ILE A 377 1.78 -24.38 -1.88
CA ILE A 377 1.02 -23.85 -0.74
C ILE A 377 0.76 -24.93 0.32
N THR A 378 0.51 -26.18 -0.09
CA THR A 378 0.32 -27.33 0.81
C THR A 378 1.58 -27.61 1.63
N GLU A 379 2.77 -27.48 1.04
CA GLU A 379 4.06 -27.64 1.74
C GLU A 379 4.40 -26.47 2.67
N LEU A 380 3.81 -25.29 2.43
CA LEU A 380 4.15 -24.04 3.09
C LEU A 380 3.26 -23.76 4.30
N ILE A 381 1.95 -23.99 4.20
CA ILE A 381 0.97 -23.76 5.29
C ILE A 381 1.41 -24.40 6.63
N PRO A 382 1.93 -25.64 6.69
CA PRO A 382 2.35 -26.25 7.95
C PRO A 382 3.52 -25.54 8.63
N LYS A 383 4.38 -24.85 7.88
CA LYS A 383 5.59 -24.17 8.39
C LYS A 383 5.33 -22.79 8.98
N LEU A 384 4.15 -22.23 8.70
CA LEU A 384 3.80 -20.87 9.07
C LEU A 384 2.83 -20.86 10.26
N ASP A 385 3.12 -20.01 11.23
CA ASP A 385 2.23 -19.71 12.36
C ASP A 385 1.46 -18.39 12.15
N SER A 386 2.02 -17.49 11.33
CA SER A 386 1.44 -16.18 11.04
C SER A 386 1.89 -15.67 9.67
N LEU A 387 1.02 -14.86 9.05
CA LEU A 387 1.30 -14.15 7.79
C LEU A 387 1.66 -12.68 8.01
N ASP A 388 1.69 -12.23 9.26
CA ASP A 388 2.12 -10.89 9.62
C ASP A 388 3.62 -10.69 9.34
N PHE A 389 3.97 -9.53 8.80
CA PHE A 389 5.35 -9.13 8.51
C PHE A 389 6.09 -8.66 9.75
N LYS A 390 5.95 -9.38 10.85
CA LYS A 390 6.88 -9.30 11.97
C LYS A 390 8.26 -9.72 11.48
N THR A 391 8.96 -8.75 10.93
CA THR A 391 10.15 -8.90 10.08
C THR A 391 11.09 -7.74 10.38
N ASP A 392 11.14 -7.37 11.66
CA ASP A 392 12.30 -6.82 12.35
C ASP A 392 12.02 -6.99 13.87
N PRO A 393 12.94 -7.51 14.69
CA PRO A 393 12.90 -7.35 16.15
C PRO A 393 12.71 -5.89 16.63
N ALA A 394 12.80 -4.89 15.74
CA ALA A 394 12.53 -3.49 16.03
C ALA A 394 11.04 -3.08 16.13
N GLU A 395 10.08 -3.94 15.77
CA GLU A 395 8.63 -3.68 15.96
C GLU A 395 7.96 -4.65 16.95
N HIS A 396 8.77 -5.38 17.72
CA HIS A 396 8.37 -5.64 19.09
C HIS A 396 8.62 -4.35 19.87
N GLU A 397 7.62 -3.48 19.98
CA GLU A 397 7.42 -2.92 21.32
C GLU A 397 6.87 -4.08 22.16
N ASP A 398 7.75 -5.02 22.51
CA ASP A 398 7.69 -5.52 23.87
C ASP A 398 7.80 -4.23 24.69
N PRO A 399 6.76 -3.83 25.44
CA PRO A 399 6.83 -2.62 26.23
C PRO A 399 8.03 -2.66 27.20
N ASN A 400 8.64 -3.83 27.40
CA ASN A 400 9.84 -4.02 28.19
C ASN A 400 11.15 -3.90 27.40
N GLU A 401 11.17 -3.60 26.09
CA GLU A 401 12.40 -3.47 25.29
C GLU A 401 12.50 -2.16 24.51
N LEU A 402 13.73 -1.66 24.37
CA LEU A 402 14.10 -0.55 23.51
C LEU A 402 15.36 -0.90 22.71
N THR A 403 15.28 -0.88 21.37
CA THR A 403 16.43 -1.11 20.47
C THR A 403 16.78 0.13 19.66
N LEU A 404 18.03 0.58 19.76
CA LEU A 404 18.51 1.83 19.18
C LEU A 404 19.98 1.74 18.73
N GLU A 405 20.47 2.74 18.00
CA GLU A 405 21.90 2.88 17.71
C GLU A 405 22.68 3.10 19.01
N ALA A 406 23.77 2.35 19.20
CA ALA A 406 24.66 2.45 20.35
C ALA A 406 25.54 3.71 20.24
N GLU A 407 24.90 4.87 20.39
CA GLU A 407 25.51 6.20 20.29
C GLU A 407 25.23 7.00 21.57
N LYS A 408 26.18 7.84 21.99
CA LYS A 408 26.09 8.60 23.25
C LYS A 408 24.88 9.55 23.24
N GLU A 409 24.53 10.05 22.07
CA GLU A 409 23.40 10.94 21.81
C GLU A 409 22.06 10.31 22.18
N ASN A 410 21.97 8.97 22.19
CA ASN A 410 20.74 8.27 22.54
C ASN A 410 20.62 7.94 24.04
N LEU A 411 21.58 8.30 24.89
CA LEU A 411 21.54 8.00 26.32
C LEU A 411 20.24 8.48 26.99
N ASN A 412 19.79 9.71 26.69
CA ASN A 412 18.57 10.26 27.28
C ASN A 412 17.33 9.40 26.97
N ARG A 413 17.25 8.86 25.75
CA ARG A 413 16.14 7.99 25.34
C ARG A 413 16.15 6.66 26.10
N VAL A 414 17.33 6.14 26.41
CA VAL A 414 17.49 4.93 27.22
C VAL A 414 17.05 5.17 28.65
N LEU A 415 17.47 6.28 29.26
CA LEU A 415 17.08 6.65 30.62
C LEU A 415 15.56 6.88 30.72
N GLU A 416 14.98 7.69 29.83
CA GLU A 416 13.53 7.94 29.78
C GLU A 416 12.72 6.64 29.66
N PHE A 417 13.19 5.70 28.85
CA PHE A 417 12.56 4.40 28.71
C PHE A 417 12.64 3.58 30.00
N VAL A 418 13.83 3.44 30.60
CA VAL A 418 14.01 2.66 31.83
C VAL A 418 13.20 3.26 32.97
N ASP A 419 13.22 4.59 33.13
CA ASP A 419 12.46 5.33 34.14
C ASP A 419 10.96 5.08 34.00
N GLY A 420 10.42 5.27 32.78
CA GLY A 420 9.00 5.04 32.52
C GLY A 420 8.55 3.62 32.85
N ARG A 421 9.41 2.62 32.61
CA ARG A 421 9.14 1.22 32.99
C ARG A 421 9.17 1.02 34.49
N LEU A 422 10.22 1.47 35.18
CA LEU A 422 10.35 1.32 36.62
C LEU A 422 9.23 2.05 37.38
N GLU A 423 8.82 3.23 36.91
CA GLU A 423 7.68 3.97 37.46
C GLU A 423 6.38 3.18 37.31
N SER A 424 6.10 2.66 36.10
CA SER A 424 4.90 1.85 35.84
C SER A 424 4.84 0.56 36.68
N LEU A 425 6.01 0.05 37.11
CA LEU A 425 6.17 -1.16 37.92
C LEU A 425 6.22 -0.87 39.44
N GLY A 426 6.12 0.40 39.84
CA GLY A 426 6.03 0.81 41.25
C GLY A 426 7.37 0.88 42.00
N PHE A 427 8.50 1.00 41.31
CA PHE A 427 9.79 1.15 41.97
C PHE A 427 9.93 2.54 42.63
N PRO A 428 10.48 2.63 43.86
CA PRO A 428 10.66 3.90 44.54
C PRO A 428 11.78 4.75 43.90
N PRO A 429 11.72 6.09 44.00
CA PRO A 429 12.69 7.00 43.36
C PRO A 429 14.16 6.71 43.70
N LYS A 430 14.43 6.23 44.92
CA LYS A 430 15.79 5.85 45.34
C LYS A 430 16.34 4.67 44.52
N ALA A 431 15.50 3.69 44.20
CA ALA A 431 15.90 2.54 43.41
C ALA A 431 16.08 2.93 41.93
N GLN A 432 15.21 3.78 41.40
CA GLN A 432 15.33 4.34 40.04
C GLN A 432 16.67 5.06 39.86
N MET A 433 17.00 6.03 40.73
CA MET A 433 18.28 6.76 40.68
C MET A 433 19.52 5.85 40.75
N GLN A 434 19.44 4.73 41.49
CA GLN A 434 20.52 3.75 41.54
C GLN A 434 20.65 2.95 40.24
N ILE A 435 19.52 2.62 39.61
CA ILE A 435 19.47 1.95 38.32
C ILE A 435 20.00 2.89 37.23
N ASP A 436 19.57 4.16 37.18
CA ASP A 436 20.00 5.14 36.17
C ASP A 436 21.51 5.30 36.12
N LEU A 437 22.13 5.40 37.29
CA LEU A 437 23.59 5.51 37.41
C LEU A 437 24.31 4.30 36.82
N ALA A 438 23.75 3.09 36.99
CA ALA A 438 24.30 1.88 36.39
C ALA A 438 24.01 1.82 34.88
N VAL A 439 22.81 2.22 34.45
CA VAL A 439 22.40 2.24 33.05
C VAL A 439 23.26 3.20 32.22
N GLU A 440 23.48 4.41 32.71
CA GLU A 440 24.33 5.42 32.08
C GLU A 440 25.74 4.87 31.83
N GLU A 441 26.36 4.30 32.85
CA GLU A 441 27.72 3.77 32.76
C GLU A 441 27.81 2.58 31.80
N ILE A 442 26.85 1.66 31.83
CA ILE A 442 26.86 0.49 30.97
C ILE A 442 26.62 0.90 29.51
N PHE A 443 25.62 1.75 29.26
CA PHE A 443 25.27 2.17 27.91
C PHE A 443 26.37 3.01 27.26
N ILE A 444 26.99 3.94 28.00
CA ILE A 444 28.12 4.73 27.49
C ILE A 444 29.32 3.85 27.16
N ASN A 445 29.57 2.78 27.93
CA ASN A 445 30.62 1.82 27.60
C ASN A 445 30.31 1.06 26.30
N ILE A 446 29.08 0.61 26.11
CA ILE A 446 28.66 -0.03 24.85
C ILE A 446 28.85 0.94 23.68
N ALA A 447 28.33 2.16 23.79
CA ALA A 447 28.39 3.16 22.73
C ALA A 447 29.82 3.62 22.40
N SER A 448 30.73 3.62 23.38
CA SER A 448 32.11 4.10 23.18
C SER A 448 33.05 3.02 22.63
N TYR A 449 32.82 1.75 22.98
CA TYR A 449 33.82 0.70 22.78
C TYR A 449 33.33 -0.53 22.02
N ALA A 450 32.03 -0.85 22.06
CA ALA A 450 31.55 -2.12 21.51
C ALA A 450 31.65 -2.18 19.98
N TYR A 451 31.51 -1.04 19.29
CA TYR A 451 31.41 -1.02 17.82
C TYR A 451 32.56 -0.32 17.10
N ALA A 452 33.44 0.39 17.81
CA ALA A 452 34.49 1.22 17.18
C ALA A 452 35.41 0.41 16.24
N PRO A 453 35.71 0.91 15.02
CA PRO A 453 35.33 2.21 14.44
C PRO A 453 33.95 2.23 13.76
N ASN A 454 33.24 1.10 13.72
CA ASN A 454 31.92 0.96 13.10
C ASN A 454 30.80 1.41 14.05
N LYS A 455 29.56 1.39 13.54
CA LYS A 455 28.34 1.59 14.32
C LYS A 455 27.61 0.26 14.49
N GLY A 456 26.77 0.19 15.51
CA GLY A 456 25.91 -0.95 15.75
C GLY A 456 24.81 -0.60 16.75
N ARG A 457 23.90 -1.56 16.96
CA ARG A 457 22.70 -1.36 17.78
C ARG A 457 22.83 -1.99 19.16
N ALA A 458 22.14 -1.43 20.13
CA ALA A 458 21.98 -2.01 21.45
C ALA A 458 20.50 -2.11 21.80
N THR A 459 20.13 -3.20 22.47
CA THR A 459 18.80 -3.42 23.03
C THR A 459 18.88 -3.32 24.55
N VAL A 460 17.98 -2.54 25.15
CA VAL A 460 17.81 -2.42 26.60
C VAL A 460 16.45 -3.01 26.95
N ARG A 461 16.45 -4.03 27.83
CA ARG A 461 15.23 -4.70 28.32
C ARG A 461 15.04 -4.46 29.80
N VAL A 462 13.82 -4.20 30.26
CA VAL A 462 13.46 -4.01 31.67
C VAL A 462 12.35 -5.00 32.08
N GLU A 463 12.68 -5.94 32.96
CA GLU A 463 11.74 -6.90 33.51
C GLU A 463 11.66 -6.74 35.03
N ALA A 464 10.50 -6.97 35.65
CA ALA A 464 10.37 -7.05 37.11
C ALA A 464 9.57 -8.27 37.53
N ALA A 465 10.10 -9.02 38.49
CA ALA A 465 9.46 -10.23 39.00
C ALA A 465 9.94 -10.55 40.43
N GLY A 466 9.22 -11.46 41.08
CA GLY A 466 9.57 -12.01 42.39
C GLY A 466 8.92 -11.30 43.57
N ASP A 467 9.12 -11.90 44.75
CA ASP A 467 8.76 -11.37 46.07
C ASP A 467 9.95 -11.68 47.02
N PRO A 468 10.77 -10.68 47.38
CA PRO A 468 10.63 -9.25 47.11
C PRO A 468 10.80 -8.87 45.61
N LEU A 469 10.13 -7.80 45.20
CA LEU A 469 10.09 -7.34 43.81
C LEU A 469 11.50 -6.96 43.33
N THR A 470 11.93 -7.55 42.22
CA THR A 470 13.28 -7.35 41.68
C THR A 470 13.22 -6.92 40.22
N ALA A 471 13.79 -5.76 39.90
CA ALA A 471 14.00 -5.29 38.54
C ALA A 471 15.27 -5.94 37.97
N THR A 472 15.20 -6.35 36.71
CA THR A 472 16.32 -6.80 35.89
C THR A 472 16.39 -5.93 34.65
N VAL A 473 17.49 -5.17 34.50
CA VAL A 473 17.78 -4.44 33.27
C VAL A 473 18.83 -5.22 32.49
N THR A 474 18.53 -5.56 31.24
CA THR A 474 19.39 -6.36 30.36
C THR A 474 19.83 -5.53 29.17
N PHE A 475 21.13 -5.44 28.95
CA PHE A 475 21.75 -4.84 27.77
C PHE A 475 22.19 -5.95 26.83
N ILE A 476 21.82 -5.84 25.56
CA ILE A 476 22.14 -6.81 24.51
C ILE A 476 22.77 -6.05 23.34
N ASP A 477 23.97 -6.45 22.94
CA ASP A 477 24.66 -5.89 21.77
C ASP A 477 25.45 -6.98 21.01
N ARG A 478 25.83 -6.69 19.77
CA ARG A 478 26.63 -7.57 18.88
C ARG A 478 28.04 -7.00 18.64
N GLY A 479 28.50 -6.11 19.52
CA GLY A 479 29.82 -5.52 19.43
C GLY A 479 30.92 -6.50 19.83
N ILE A 480 32.15 -5.98 19.89
CA ILE A 480 33.33 -6.74 20.27
C ILE A 480 33.10 -7.35 21.66
N PRO A 481 33.29 -8.67 21.85
CA PRO A 481 33.05 -9.33 23.12
C PRO A 481 33.91 -8.73 24.24
N TYR A 482 33.27 -8.18 25.27
CA TYR A 482 33.96 -7.56 26.39
C TYR A 482 33.21 -7.81 27.70
N ASP A 483 33.89 -8.47 28.65
CA ASP A 483 33.36 -8.72 29.99
C ASP A 483 33.87 -7.63 30.96
N PRO A 484 33.05 -6.63 31.31
CA PRO A 484 33.47 -5.54 32.18
C PRO A 484 33.70 -5.99 33.63
N LEU A 485 33.27 -7.20 34.02
CA LEU A 485 33.42 -7.73 35.37
C LEU A 485 34.81 -8.32 35.63
N LYS A 486 35.57 -8.62 34.57
CA LYS A 486 36.96 -9.12 34.69
C LYS A 486 37.97 -8.04 35.04
N LYS A 487 37.62 -6.76 34.90
CA LYS A 487 38.49 -5.65 35.30
C LYS A 487 38.57 -5.59 36.83
N ALA A 488 39.79 -5.49 37.36
CA ALA A 488 40.01 -5.29 38.79
C ALA A 488 39.36 -3.98 39.25
N ASP A 489 38.81 -3.98 40.46
CA ASP A 489 38.18 -2.78 41.02
C ASP A 489 39.24 -1.68 41.23
N PRO A 490 38.92 -0.41 40.92
CA PRO A 490 39.83 0.71 41.09
C PRO A 490 40.11 0.96 42.58
N ASP A 491 41.34 1.38 42.90
CA ASP A 491 41.68 1.82 44.26
C ASP A 491 41.12 3.23 44.52
N VAL A 492 39.98 3.27 45.20
CA VAL A 492 39.29 4.52 45.56
C VAL A 492 39.96 5.29 46.70
N THR A 493 41.04 4.77 47.29
CA THR A 493 41.82 5.46 48.32
C THR A 493 42.88 6.41 47.75
N LEU A 494 43.23 6.25 46.46
CA LEU A 494 44.13 7.15 45.74
C LEU A 494 43.48 8.53 45.50
N SER A 495 44.30 9.58 45.42
CA SER A 495 43.85 10.92 45.05
C SER A 495 43.37 10.97 43.58
N ALA A 496 42.59 11.98 43.19
CA ALA A 496 42.04 12.07 41.84
C ALA A 496 43.13 12.08 40.74
N ASP A 497 44.30 12.65 41.04
CA ASP A 497 45.44 12.77 40.12
C ASP A 497 46.24 11.46 39.98
N GLU A 498 46.11 10.54 40.94
CA GLU A 498 46.85 9.26 40.99
C GLU A 498 46.02 8.08 40.47
N ARG A 499 44.73 8.29 40.15
CA ARG A 499 43.85 7.25 39.61
C ARG A 499 44.04 7.11 38.10
N GLU A 500 44.11 5.86 37.64
CA GLU A 500 44.02 5.58 36.20
C GLU A 500 42.67 6.05 35.65
N ILE A 501 42.70 6.69 34.48
CA ILE A 501 41.50 7.15 33.79
C ILE A 501 40.70 5.92 33.32
N GLY A 502 39.51 5.73 33.88
CA GLY A 502 38.54 4.71 33.49
C GLY A 502 38.45 3.51 34.45
N GLY A 503 37.24 2.99 34.66
CA GLY A 503 36.96 1.85 35.55
C GLY A 503 36.13 2.19 36.80
N LEU A 504 35.91 3.48 37.08
CA LEU A 504 35.04 3.91 38.17
C LEU A 504 33.56 3.63 37.89
N GLY A 505 33.13 3.71 36.63
CA GLY A 505 31.74 3.48 36.23
C GLY A 505 31.20 2.10 36.59
N ILE A 506 31.86 1.03 36.11
CA ILE A 506 31.47 -0.34 36.46
C ILE A 506 31.61 -0.62 37.96
N PHE A 507 32.57 0.00 38.64
CA PHE A 507 32.71 -0.10 40.10
C PHE A 507 31.51 0.51 40.82
N ILE A 508 31.04 1.69 40.40
CA ILE A 508 29.83 2.32 40.94
C ILE A 508 28.61 1.44 40.68
N ALA A 509 28.44 0.92 39.46
CA ALA A 509 27.37 -0.01 39.13
C ALA A 509 27.37 -1.23 40.06
N LYS A 510 28.54 -1.85 40.31
CA LYS A 510 28.70 -2.98 41.26
C LYS A 510 28.31 -2.64 42.70
N LYS A 511 28.39 -1.37 43.10
CA LYS A 511 28.06 -0.91 44.47
C LYS A 511 26.58 -0.57 44.64
N VAL A 512 25.93 -0.06 43.60
CA VAL A 512 24.52 0.38 43.68
C VAL A 512 23.53 -0.72 43.30
N MET A 513 23.96 -1.70 42.49
CA MET A 513 23.15 -2.85 42.08
C MET A 513 23.37 -4.07 42.99
N ASP A 514 22.37 -4.95 43.11
CA ASP A 514 22.46 -6.12 43.97
C ASP A 514 23.11 -7.31 43.26
N SER A 515 23.04 -7.36 41.93
CA SER A 515 23.82 -8.29 41.12
C SER A 515 24.12 -7.71 39.74
N ILE A 516 25.27 -8.09 39.18
CA ILE A 516 25.64 -7.83 37.79
C ILE A 516 26.17 -9.14 37.22
N ALA A 517 25.68 -9.54 36.05
CA ALA A 517 26.10 -10.73 35.34
C ALA A 517 26.38 -10.42 33.87
N TYR A 518 27.38 -11.07 33.31
CA TYR A 518 27.72 -10.99 31.89
C TYR A 518 27.77 -12.39 31.27
N GLU A 519 27.26 -12.51 30.05
CA GLU A 519 27.33 -13.72 29.24
C GLU A 519 27.55 -13.33 27.77
N TYR A 520 28.43 -14.05 27.08
CA TYR A 520 28.54 -13.97 25.63
C TYR A 520 27.93 -15.22 25.01
N LYS A 521 26.84 -15.05 24.24
CA LYS A 521 26.08 -16.18 23.67
C LYS A 521 25.52 -15.79 22.30
N ASN A 522 25.58 -16.72 21.34
CA ASN A 522 25.01 -16.55 20.00
C ASN A 522 25.42 -15.25 19.28
N GLY A 523 26.67 -14.82 19.44
CA GLY A 523 27.16 -13.59 18.82
C GLY A 523 26.72 -12.30 19.53
N GLN A 524 26.19 -12.39 20.75
CA GLN A 524 25.71 -11.25 21.54
C GLN A 524 26.41 -11.16 22.89
N ASN A 525 26.81 -9.94 23.26
CA ASN A 525 27.08 -9.54 24.63
C ASN A 525 25.75 -9.37 25.36
N ILE A 526 25.61 -10.00 26.53
CA ILE A 526 24.41 -9.90 27.36
C ILE A 526 24.82 -9.54 28.78
N LEU A 527 24.59 -8.30 29.19
CA LEU A 527 24.87 -7.81 30.53
C LEU A 527 23.57 -7.55 31.28
N ARG A 528 23.41 -8.16 32.46
CA ARG A 528 22.22 -8.05 33.30
C ARG A 528 22.58 -7.40 34.62
N ILE A 529 21.82 -6.37 35.01
CA ILE A 529 21.89 -5.78 36.35
C ILE A 529 20.57 -6.02 37.07
N LYS A 530 20.61 -6.28 38.39
CA LYS A 530 19.40 -6.49 39.20
C LYS A 530 19.33 -5.59 40.43
N LYS A 531 18.12 -5.11 40.73
CA LYS A 531 17.81 -4.34 41.94
C LYS A 531 16.52 -4.82 42.59
N THR A 532 16.59 -5.16 43.87
CA THR A 532 15.49 -5.60 44.72
C THR A 532 15.07 -4.46 45.65
N ILE A 533 13.76 -4.31 45.87
CA ILE A 533 13.18 -3.27 46.76
C ILE A 533 12.45 -3.84 47.96
#